data_AF-A0A0S8KUW8-F1
#
_entry.id   AF-A0A0S8KUW8-F1
#
_cell.length_a   1.000
_cell.length_b   1.000
_cell.length_c   1.000
_cell.angle_alpha   90.00
_cell.angle_beta   90.00
_cell.angle_gamma   90.00
#
_symmetry.space_group_name_H-M   'P 1'
#
loop_
_entity.id
_entity.type
_entity.pdbx_description
1 polymer ?
#
loop_
_entity_poly.entity_id
_entity_poly.type
_entity_poly.pdbx_seq_one_letter_code
_entity_poly.pdbx_strand_id
1 'polypeptide(L)'
;MDSEKRIVEIHGIKMEVDLRYAKRIDTYRVGDAVKLLIKEHSYSSSYSTYPGVIVGFCGFAHQPAIEILYLKNDGDICLMAFSEKADAELAPFNDYEIVFTRADVLEKMDRKIFEKEEELHTLKLKREAFVKHFGEAFPREMEVALEKEKP
;
A
#
# COMPACT_ATOMS: atom_id res chain seq x y z
N MET A 1 -2.45 -37.29 -12.77
CA MET A 1 -2.36 -37.83 -11.41
C MET A 1 -2.12 -36.65 -10.50
N ASP A 2 -3.19 -36.04 -9.99
CA ASP A 2 -3.07 -34.92 -9.05
C ASP A 2 -2.86 -35.49 -7.65
N SER A 3 -1.74 -35.14 -7.01
CA SER A 3 -1.50 -35.47 -5.61
C SER A 3 -2.47 -34.67 -4.74
N GLU A 4 -3.49 -35.34 -4.21
CA GLU A 4 -4.57 -34.75 -3.41
C GLU A 4 -4.12 -34.20 -2.04
N LYS A 5 -2.83 -34.33 -1.70
CA LYS A 5 -2.26 -33.99 -0.40
C LYS A 5 -0.96 -33.22 -0.59
N ARG A 6 -0.83 -32.10 0.11
CA ARG A 6 0.39 -31.27 0.16
C ARG A 6 0.92 -31.25 1.59
N ILE A 7 2.18 -31.62 1.79
CA ILE A 7 2.84 -31.47 3.09
C ILE A 7 3.40 -30.04 3.19
N VAL A 8 3.02 -29.32 4.24
CA VAL A 8 3.53 -27.99 4.58
C VAL A 8 4.21 -28.10 5.94
N GLU A 9 5.39 -27.53 6.09
CA GLU A 9 6.10 -27.48 7.38
C GLU A 9 6.11 -26.05 7.91
N ILE A 10 5.57 -25.87 9.12
CA ILE A 10 5.50 -24.57 9.80
C ILE A 10 6.12 -24.75 11.18
N HIS A 11 7.21 -24.03 11.47
CA HIS A 11 7.95 -24.14 12.73
C HIS A 11 8.29 -25.60 13.16
N GLY A 12 8.68 -26.45 12.20
CA GLY A 12 9.01 -27.86 12.45
C GLY A 12 7.80 -28.79 12.58
N ILE A 13 6.58 -28.25 12.53
CA ILE A 13 5.34 -29.03 12.52
C ILE A 13 4.98 -29.32 11.06
N LYS A 14 5.02 -30.60 10.69
CA LYS A 14 4.59 -31.08 9.37
C LYS A 14 3.09 -31.29 9.38
N MET A 15 2.39 -30.54 8.54
CA MET A 15 0.95 -30.61 8.35
C MET A 15 0.65 -31.16 6.95
N GLU A 16 -0.24 -32.15 6.89
CA GLU A 16 -0.80 -32.63 5.63
C GLU A 16 -2.04 -31.79 5.31
N VAL A 17 -1.98 -31.04 4.22
CA VAL A 17 -3.10 -30.28 3.68
C VAL A 17 -3.82 -31.17 2.67
N ASP A 18 -5.02 -31.61 3.02
CA ASP A 18 -5.93 -32.30 2.09
C ASP A 18 -6.57 -31.26 1.15
N LEU A 19 -6.22 -31.33 -0.13
CA LEU A 19 -6.69 -30.39 -1.13
C LEU A 19 -8.17 -30.54 -1.47
N ARG A 20 -8.82 -31.64 -1.07
CA ARG A 20 -10.27 -31.85 -1.28
C ARG A 20 -11.12 -30.90 -0.44
N TYR A 21 -10.62 -30.53 0.74
CA TYR A 21 -11.27 -29.57 1.63
C TYR A 21 -10.68 -28.15 1.46
N ALA A 22 -9.52 -28.03 0.82
CA ALA A 22 -8.94 -26.74 0.47
C ALA A 22 -9.67 -26.12 -0.72
N LYS A 23 -10.18 -24.90 -0.56
CA LYS A 23 -10.78 -24.15 -1.67
C LYS A 23 -9.68 -23.64 -2.59
N ARG A 24 -9.51 -24.27 -3.75
CA ARG A 24 -8.66 -23.73 -4.82
C ARG A 24 -9.37 -22.53 -5.44
N ILE A 25 -8.81 -21.32 -5.31
CA ILE A 25 -9.30 -20.14 -6.04
C ILE A 25 -8.59 -20.11 -7.37
N ASP A 26 -9.25 -20.65 -8.39
CA ASP A 26 -8.71 -20.74 -9.75
C ASP A 26 -8.95 -19.47 -10.56
N THR A 27 -9.87 -18.62 -10.11
CA THR A 27 -10.27 -17.41 -10.81
C THR A 27 -10.47 -16.27 -9.84
N TYR A 28 -9.80 -15.16 -10.11
CA TYR A 28 -10.03 -13.89 -9.45
C TYR A 28 -10.84 -12.95 -10.35
N ARG A 29 -11.57 -12.03 -9.73
CA ARG A 29 -12.34 -10.97 -10.39
C ARG A 29 -12.11 -9.63 -9.68
N VAL A 30 -12.38 -8.54 -10.41
CA VAL A 30 -12.41 -7.20 -9.80
C VAL A 30 -13.49 -7.19 -8.71
N GLY A 31 -13.13 -6.67 -7.53
CA GLY A 31 -13.96 -6.64 -6.33
C GLY A 31 -13.70 -7.79 -5.35
N ASP A 32 -12.93 -8.82 -5.73
CA ASP A 32 -12.58 -9.89 -4.80
C ASP A 32 -11.72 -9.36 -3.64
N ALA A 33 -12.14 -9.68 -2.42
CA ALA A 33 -11.37 -9.42 -1.21
C ALA A 33 -10.20 -10.40 -1.11
N VAL A 34 -9.01 -9.85 -0.90
CA VAL A 34 -7.76 -10.59 -0.84
C VAL A 34 -6.92 -10.13 0.36
N LYS A 35 -5.92 -10.91 0.71
CA LYS A 35 -4.84 -10.47 1.61
C LYS A 35 -3.51 -10.61 0.92
N LEU A 36 -2.64 -9.63 1.17
CA LEU A 36 -1.27 -9.61 0.70
C LEU A 36 -0.32 -9.88 1.86
N LEU A 37 0.59 -10.83 1.71
CA LEU A 37 1.76 -10.98 2.57
C LEU A 37 2.91 -10.23 1.90
N ILE A 38 3.38 -9.14 2.53
CA ILE A 38 4.44 -8.29 1.98
C ILE A 38 5.56 -8.19 3.00
N LYS A 39 6.80 -8.21 2.51
CA LYS A 39 7.98 -7.94 3.31
C LYS A 39 8.00 -6.47 3.75
N GLU A 40 8.12 -6.18 5.04
CA GLU A 40 7.96 -4.80 5.54
C GLU A 40 9.03 -3.85 5.00
N HIS A 41 10.26 -4.35 4.86
CA HIS A 41 11.39 -3.62 4.31
C HIS A 41 12.27 -4.55 3.50
N SER A 42 12.93 -4.03 2.46
CA SER A 42 13.82 -4.80 1.57
C SER A 42 14.90 -5.60 2.31
N TYR A 43 15.36 -5.09 3.45
CA TYR A 43 16.40 -5.71 4.29
C TYR A 43 15.88 -6.44 5.54
N SER A 44 14.57 -6.46 5.79
CA SER A 44 13.99 -7.14 6.96
C SER A 44 13.77 -8.64 6.70
N SER A 45 13.60 -9.44 7.74
CA SER A 45 13.02 -10.80 7.62
C SER A 45 11.56 -10.84 8.07
N SER A 46 10.99 -9.70 8.45
CA SER A 46 9.59 -9.56 8.85
C SER A 46 8.66 -9.45 7.65
N TYR A 47 7.55 -10.17 7.74
CA TYR A 47 6.44 -10.08 6.80
C TYR A 47 5.20 -9.62 7.55
N SER A 48 4.41 -8.78 6.89
CA SER A 48 3.14 -8.29 7.38
C SER A 48 2.04 -8.59 6.37
N THR A 49 0.84 -8.88 6.88
CA THR A 49 -0.35 -9.10 6.05
C THR A 49 -1.18 -7.84 5.97
N TYR A 50 -1.70 -7.55 4.78
CA TYR A 50 -2.54 -6.39 4.52
C TYR A 50 -3.82 -6.80 3.81
N PRO A 51 -5.01 -6.36 4.29
CA PRO A 51 -6.25 -6.56 3.58
C PRO A 51 -6.24 -5.72 2.29
N GLY A 52 -6.80 -6.28 1.22
CA GLY A 52 -6.90 -5.61 -0.05
C GLY A 52 -8.07 -6.08 -0.90
N VAL A 53 -8.24 -5.41 -2.03
CA VAL A 53 -9.27 -5.70 -3.03
C VAL A 53 -8.65 -5.64 -4.42
N ILE A 54 -9.02 -6.58 -5.27
CA ILE A 54 -8.62 -6.54 -6.68
C ILE A 54 -9.38 -5.42 -7.37
N VAL A 55 -8.67 -4.45 -7.94
CA VAL A 55 -9.24 -3.30 -8.64
C VAL A 55 -9.10 -3.38 -10.15
N GLY A 56 -8.24 -4.27 -10.65
CA GLY A 56 -8.00 -4.38 -12.09
C GLY A 56 -7.09 -5.53 -12.46
N PHE A 57 -6.95 -5.70 -13.78
CA PHE A 57 -5.99 -6.62 -14.38
C PHE A 57 -5.25 -5.87 -15.49
N CYS A 58 -3.94 -5.83 -15.39
CA CYS A 58 -3.04 -5.26 -16.38
C CYS A 58 -2.59 -6.36 -17.34
N GLY A 59 -3.06 -6.32 -18.59
CA GLY A 59 -2.71 -7.29 -19.64
C GLY A 59 -1.40 -6.97 -20.38
N PHE A 60 -0.32 -6.64 -19.68
CA PHE A 60 0.97 -6.41 -20.35
C PHE A 60 1.43 -7.68 -21.08
N ALA A 61 1.94 -7.53 -22.30
CA ALA A 61 2.26 -8.66 -23.20
C ALA A 61 3.24 -9.69 -22.60
N HIS A 62 4.16 -9.26 -21.74
CA HIS A 62 5.19 -10.13 -21.15
C HIS A 62 5.12 -10.23 -19.62
N GLN A 63 4.25 -9.45 -18.97
CA GLN A 63 4.18 -9.42 -17.51
C GLN A 63 2.78 -9.00 -17.06
N PRO A 64 1.76 -9.84 -17.28
CA PRO A 64 0.43 -9.56 -16.77
C PRO A 64 0.47 -9.40 -15.26
N ALA A 65 -0.37 -8.51 -14.74
CA ALA A 65 -0.42 -8.21 -13.32
C ALA A 65 -1.87 -8.05 -12.85
N ILE A 66 -2.13 -8.44 -11.61
CA ILE A 66 -3.37 -8.11 -10.90
C ILE A 66 -3.13 -6.78 -10.19
N GLU A 67 -4.02 -5.81 -10.37
CA GLU A 67 -3.95 -4.55 -9.65
C GLU A 67 -4.73 -4.69 -8.34
N ILE A 68 -4.04 -4.44 -7.23
CA ILE A 68 -4.58 -4.65 -5.90
C ILE A 68 -4.45 -3.36 -5.11
N LEU A 69 -5.58 -2.88 -4.61
CA LEU A 69 -5.62 -1.79 -3.65
C LEU A 69 -5.59 -2.41 -2.26
N TYR A 70 -4.60 -2.06 -1.44
CA TYR A 70 -4.44 -2.64 -0.10
C TYR A 70 -4.25 -1.56 0.96
N LEU A 71 -4.71 -1.89 2.17
CA LEU A 71 -4.72 -0.99 3.31
C LEU A 71 -3.60 -1.34 4.27
N LYS A 72 -2.72 -0.38 4.55
CA LYS A 72 -1.70 -0.49 5.59
C LYS A 72 -2.29 -0.20 6.97
N ASN A 73 -1.59 -0.67 8.00
CA ASN A 73 -2.02 -0.54 9.40
C ASN A 73 -2.17 0.92 9.86
N ASP A 74 -1.43 1.84 9.26
CA ASP A 74 -1.50 3.29 9.52
C ASP A 74 -2.65 4.00 8.78
N GLY A 75 -3.50 3.24 8.09
CA GLY A 75 -4.62 3.76 7.32
C GLY A 75 -4.24 4.23 5.91
N ASP A 76 -2.99 4.05 5.50
CA ASP A 76 -2.55 4.39 4.13
C ASP A 76 -3.08 3.37 3.11
N ILE A 77 -3.50 3.86 1.95
CA ILE A 77 -3.96 3.02 0.84
C ILE A 77 -2.86 2.98 -0.22
N CYS A 78 -2.44 1.79 -0.57
CA CYS A 78 -1.41 1.56 -1.56
C CYS A 78 -1.96 0.73 -2.73
N LEU A 79 -1.44 1.01 -3.93
CA LEU A 79 -1.70 0.21 -5.12
C LEU A 79 -0.48 -0.69 -5.39
N MET A 80 -0.72 -1.97 -5.61
CA MET A 80 0.29 -2.95 -5.99
C MET A 80 -0.07 -3.62 -7.31
N ALA A 81 0.91 -3.74 -8.19
CA ALA A 81 0.85 -4.62 -9.36
C ALA A 81 1.42 -6.00 -8.98
N PHE A 82 0.52 -6.95 -8.69
CA PHE A 82 0.88 -8.31 -8.34
C PHE A 82 1.12 -9.12 -9.62
N SER A 83 2.40 -9.39 -9.90
CA SER A 83 2.86 -10.17 -11.06
C SER A 83 3.79 -11.29 -10.59
N GLU A 84 4.25 -12.14 -11.51
CA GLU A 84 5.19 -13.24 -11.20
C GLU A 84 6.47 -12.76 -10.49
N LYS A 85 6.90 -11.51 -10.73
CA LYS A 85 8.11 -10.92 -10.13
C LYS A 85 7.84 -10.13 -8.84
N ALA A 86 6.59 -10.04 -8.39
CA ALA A 86 6.26 -9.30 -7.18
C ALA A 86 6.83 -10.02 -5.95
N ASP A 87 7.50 -9.28 -5.07
CA ASP A 87 7.98 -9.77 -3.77
C ASP A 87 6.84 -9.73 -2.74
N ALA A 88 5.77 -10.47 -3.03
CA ALA A 88 4.57 -10.58 -2.21
C ALA A 88 3.87 -11.92 -2.47
N GLU A 89 3.06 -12.38 -1.52
CA GLU A 89 2.15 -13.50 -1.71
C GLU A 89 0.70 -13.02 -1.63
N LEU A 90 -0.17 -13.62 -2.46
CA LEU A 90 -1.60 -13.33 -2.51
C LEU A 90 -2.37 -14.53 -1.96
N ALA A 91 -3.31 -14.26 -1.06
CA ALA A 91 -4.23 -15.27 -0.55
C ALA A 91 -5.67 -14.73 -0.50
N PRO A 92 -6.68 -15.61 -0.48
CA PRO A 92 -8.06 -15.21 -0.24
C PRO A 92 -8.18 -14.52 1.11
N PHE A 93 -9.00 -13.48 1.19
CA PHE A 93 -9.36 -12.87 2.46
C PHE A 93 -10.34 -13.77 3.22
N ASN A 94 -10.20 -13.84 4.55
CA ASN A 94 -11.14 -14.54 5.43
C ASN A 94 -11.90 -13.53 6.30
N ASP A 95 -13.19 -13.72 6.49
CA ASP A 95 -14.06 -12.83 7.29
C ASP A 95 -13.59 -12.66 8.74
N TYR A 96 -12.86 -13.64 9.29
CA TYR A 96 -12.26 -13.56 10.63
C TYR A 96 -11.00 -12.68 10.70
N GLU A 97 -10.50 -12.16 9.57
CA GLU A 97 -9.29 -11.36 9.48
C GLU A 97 -9.57 -9.85 9.39
N ILE A 98 -10.81 -9.42 9.65
CA ILE A 98 -11.17 -8.00 9.67
C ILE A 98 -10.45 -7.31 10.84
N VAL A 99 -9.39 -6.55 10.54
CA VAL A 99 -8.60 -5.81 11.54
C VAL A 99 -9.14 -4.40 11.79
N PHE A 100 -9.81 -3.80 10.80
CA PHE A 100 -10.30 -2.43 10.87
C PHE A 100 -11.74 -2.34 10.38
N THR A 101 -12.55 -1.52 11.04
CA THR A 101 -13.83 -1.09 10.53
C THR A 101 -13.65 0.07 9.53
N ARG A 102 -14.66 0.31 8.69
CA ARG A 102 -14.67 1.48 7.81
C ARG A 102 -14.48 2.79 8.58
N ALA A 103 -15.05 2.88 9.79
CA ALA A 103 -14.94 4.07 10.63
C ALA A 103 -13.48 4.29 11.08
N ASP A 104 -12.80 3.23 11.52
CA ASP A 104 -11.39 3.33 11.98
C ASP A 104 -10.46 3.81 10.86
N VAL A 105 -10.70 3.34 9.63
CA VAL A 105 -9.90 3.74 8.47
C VAL A 105 -10.13 5.21 8.12
N LEU A 106 -11.39 5.64 8.08
CA LEU A 106 -11.72 7.03 7.79
C LEU A 106 -11.18 7.98 8.85
N GLU A 107 -11.29 7.65 10.14
CA GLU A 107 -10.74 8.47 11.22
C GLU A 107 -9.22 8.64 11.08
N LYS A 108 -8.49 7.58 10.72
CA LYS A 108 -7.04 7.66 10.46
C LYS A 108 -6.73 8.58 9.27
N MET A 109 -7.53 8.52 8.20
CA MET A 109 -7.36 9.40 7.04
C MET A 109 -7.65 10.85 7.39
N ASP A 110 -8.76 11.12 8.07
CA ASP A 110 -9.18 12.46 8.48
C ASP A 110 -8.15 13.10 9.41
N ARG A 111 -7.57 12.32 10.33
CA ARG A 111 -6.46 12.79 11.18
C ARG A 111 -5.23 13.19 10.34
N LYS A 112 -4.82 12.36 9.38
CA LYS A 112 -3.70 12.68 8.48
C LYS A 112 -3.97 13.93 7.63
N ILE A 113 -5.20 14.10 7.15
CA ILE A 113 -5.62 15.30 6.40
C ILE A 113 -5.47 16.53 7.30
N PHE A 114 -6.04 16.49 8.50
CA PHE A 114 -5.97 17.59 9.46
C PHE A 114 -4.52 17.98 9.79
N GLU A 115 -3.65 17.00 10.08
CA GLU A 115 -2.23 17.25 10.34
C GLU A 115 -1.54 17.97 9.18
N LYS A 116 -1.86 17.59 7.93
CA LYS A 116 -1.29 18.21 6.73
C LYS A 116 -1.85 19.59 6.43
N GLU A 117 -3.12 19.85 6.76
CA GLU A 117 -3.73 21.17 6.65
C GLU A 117 -3.10 22.17 7.63
N GLU A 118 -2.88 21.76 8.88
CA GLU A 118 -2.19 22.56 9.90
C GLU A 118 -0.72 22.85 9.51
N GLU A 119 -0.02 21.84 8.98
CA GLU A 119 1.34 22.00 8.44
C GLU A 119 1.35 23.01 7.29
N LEU A 120 0.42 22.90 6.34
CA LEU A 120 0.28 23.83 5.22
C LEU A 120 -0.01 25.26 5.69
N HIS A 121 -0.92 25.43 6.66
CA HIS A 121 -1.23 26.73 7.25
C HIS A 121 0.03 27.36 7.88
N THR A 122 0.76 26.58 8.67
CA THR A 122 2.03 27.02 9.28
C THR A 122 3.07 27.42 8.24
N LEU A 123 3.22 26.63 7.17
CA LEU A 123 4.16 26.94 6.08
C LEU A 123 3.77 28.22 5.32
N LYS A 124 2.46 28.46 5.12
CA LYS A 124 1.97 29.71 4.53
C LYS A 124 2.31 30.92 5.39
N LEU A 125 2.06 30.86 6.70
CA LEU A 125 2.41 31.93 7.64
C LEU A 125 3.92 32.20 7.66
N LYS A 126 4.76 31.16 7.65
CA LYS A 126 6.22 31.30 7.56
C LYS A 126 6.65 31.97 6.26
N ARG A 127 6.07 31.58 5.12
CA ARG A 127 6.33 32.21 3.82
C ARG A 127 5.94 33.69 3.83
N GLU A 128 4.76 34.02 4.36
CA GLU A 128 4.28 35.40 4.46
C GLU A 128 5.18 36.25 5.38
N ALA A 129 5.55 35.71 6.54
CA ALA A 129 6.49 36.36 7.44
C ALA A 129 7.85 36.60 6.79
N PHE A 130 8.36 35.63 6.02
CA PHE A 130 9.59 35.79 5.24
C PHE A 130 9.48 36.93 4.23
N VAL A 131 8.44 36.93 3.39
CA VAL A 131 8.24 38.00 2.40
C VAL A 131 8.11 39.37 3.06
N LYS A 132 7.37 39.46 4.16
CA LYS A 132 7.11 40.72 4.87
C LYS A 132 8.33 41.28 5.59
N HIS A 133 9.16 40.42 6.20
CA HIS A 133 10.23 40.86 7.10
C HIS A 133 11.63 40.69 6.53
N PHE A 134 11.80 39.81 5.54
CA PHE A 134 13.09 39.51 4.92
C PHE A 134 13.12 39.83 3.43
N GLY A 135 11.99 40.16 2.79
CA GLY A 135 11.93 40.47 1.36
C GLY A 135 12.86 41.61 0.93
N GLU A 136 13.05 42.63 1.79
CA GLU A 136 13.97 43.75 1.51
C GLU A 136 15.44 43.42 1.79
N ALA A 137 15.72 42.36 2.55
CA ALA A 137 17.07 41.94 2.90
C ALA A 137 17.76 41.13 1.79
N PHE A 138 17.00 40.65 0.80
CA PHE A 138 17.53 39.91 -0.35
C PHE A 138 17.43 40.81 -1.61
N PRO A 139 18.55 41.22 -2.22
CA PRO A 139 18.52 42.05 -3.41
C PRO A 139 17.84 41.32 -4.59
N ARG A 140 17.10 42.09 -5.40
CA ARG A 140 16.32 41.67 -6.60
C ARG A 140 17.06 40.75 -7.57
N GLU A 141 18.39 40.82 -7.61
CA GLU A 141 19.24 40.00 -8.49
C GLU A 141 19.17 38.49 -8.20
N MET A 142 18.74 38.09 -6.99
CA MET A 142 18.56 36.68 -6.62
C MET A 142 17.19 36.09 -6.99
N GLU A 143 16.18 36.91 -7.33
CA GLU A 143 14.83 36.43 -7.69
C GLU A 143 14.79 35.74 -9.08
N VAL A 144 15.67 36.17 -10.01
CA VAL A 144 15.71 35.68 -11.40
C VAL A 144 16.22 34.23 -11.51
N ALA A 145 16.88 33.69 -10.47
CA ALA A 145 17.40 32.32 -10.48
C ALA A 145 16.31 31.26 -10.26
N LEU A 146 15.22 31.59 -9.55
CA LEU A 146 14.16 30.63 -9.18
C LEU A 146 13.10 30.43 -10.28
N GLU A 147 12.94 31.38 -11.21
CA GLU A 147 12.01 31.22 -12.34
C GLU A 147 12.59 30.35 -13.47
N LYS A 148 13.91 30.10 -13.47
CA LYS A 148 14.58 29.26 -14.47
C LYS A 148 14.54 27.76 -14.15
N GLU A 149 14.02 27.37 -12.98
CA GLU A 149 13.95 25.97 -12.52
C GLU A 149 12.52 25.47 -12.29
N LYS A 150 11.51 26.07 -12.94
CA LYS A 150 10.19 25.41 -13.06
C LYS A 150 10.14 24.61 -14.37
N PRO A 151 9.99 23.27 -14.31
CA PRO A 151 9.72 22.45 -15.49
C PRO A 151 8.32 22.70 -16.07
#